data_AF-A0A524MUD1-F1
#
_entry.id   AF-A0A524MUD1-F1
#
_cell.length_a   1.000
_cell.length_b   1.000
_cell.length_c   1.000
_cell.angle_alpha   90.00
_cell.angle_beta   90.00
_cell.angle_gamma   90.00
#
_symmetry.space_group_name_H-M   'P 1'
#
loop_
_entity.id
_entity.type
_entity.pdbx_description
1 polymer ?
#
loop_
_entity_poly.entity_id
_entity_poly.type
_entity_poly.pdbx_seq_one_letter_code
_entity_poly.pdbx_strand_id
1 'polypeptide(L)' 'MKNGSRSKYISWGFGLGSRILVMTIVNLYVLPNIYNVPMEATIGLLPLIGVFNALQGAITIGLGYFLYEAVRSRLPQWAS' A
#
# COMPACT_ATOMS: atom_id res chain seq x y z
N MET A 1 15.61 17.72 -17.79
CA MET A 1 15.55 17.24 -16.40
C MET A 1 14.59 18.09 -15.57
N LYS A 2 13.30 17.74 -15.49
CA LYS A 2 12.32 18.36 -14.58
C LYS A 2 11.03 17.54 -14.65
N ASN A 3 10.84 16.60 -13.70
CA ASN A 3 9.53 15.96 -13.32
C ASN A 3 9.66 14.70 -12.42
N GLY A 4 10.87 14.33 -11.99
CA GLY A 4 11.09 13.08 -11.24
C GLY A 4 10.37 12.95 -9.89
N SER A 5 10.11 14.04 -9.14
CA SER A 5 9.42 13.91 -7.85
C SER A 5 7.89 13.80 -8.00
N ARG A 6 7.30 14.55 -8.94
CA ARG A 6 5.84 14.57 -9.17
C ARG A 6 5.32 13.19 -9.61
N SER A 7 6.06 12.50 -10.48
CA SER A 7 5.73 11.13 -10.90
C SER A 7 5.81 10.12 -9.76
N LYS A 8 6.80 10.23 -8.86
CA LYS A 8 6.94 9.34 -7.70
C LYS A 8 5.74 9.47 -6.74
N TYR A 9 5.34 10.68 -6.41
CA TYR A 9 4.19 10.89 -5.51
C TYR A 9 2.87 10.40 -6.11
N ILE A 10 2.69 10.55 -7.43
CA ILE A 10 1.52 10.01 -8.12
C ILE A 10 1.51 8.49 -8.06
N SER A 11 2.64 7.83 -8.31
CA SER A 11 2.75 6.37 -8.19
C SER A 11 2.51 5.88 -6.76
N TRP A 12 2.99 6.61 -5.75
CA TRP A 12 2.74 6.30 -4.34
C TRP A 12 1.25 6.43 -4.00
N GLY A 13 0.61 7.52 -4.41
CA GLY A 13 -0.82 7.75 -4.22
C GLY A 13 -1.66 6.68 -4.90
N PHE A 14 -1.33 6.30 -6.13
CA PHE A 14 -2.04 5.25 -6.86
C PHE A 14 -1.85 3.86 -6.23
N GLY A 15 -0.63 3.55 -5.76
CA GLY A 15 -0.35 2.31 -5.04
C GLY A 15 -1.13 2.21 -3.72
N LEU A 16 -1.17 3.29 -2.93
CA LEU A 16 -1.95 3.34 -1.70
C LEU A 16 -3.45 3.26 -1.97
N GLY A 17 -3.96 4.04 -2.93
CA GLY A 17 -5.38 4.06 -3.29
C GLY A 17 -5.89 2.71 -3.78
N SER A 18 -5.15 2.05 -4.67
CA SER A 18 -5.50 0.70 -5.15
C SER A 18 -5.50 -0.33 -4.02
N ARG A 19 -4.54 -0.26 -3.10
CA ARG A 19 -4.50 -1.15 -1.92
C ARG A 19 -5.72 -0.97 -1.03
N ILE A 20 -6.08 0.28 -0.71
CA ILE A 20 -7.24 0.59 0.13
C ILE A 20 -8.53 0.08 -0.54
N LEU A 21 -8.71 0.34 -1.84
CA LEU A 21 -9.88 -0.11 -2.59
C LEU A 21 -10.01 -1.64 -2.60
N VAL A 22 -8.94 -2.34 -3.01
CA VAL A 22 -8.95 -3.81 -3.09
C VAL A 22 -9.19 -4.42 -1.71
N MET A 23 -8.50 -3.93 -0.67
CA MET A 23 -8.66 -4.44 0.68
C MET A 23 -10.06 -4.15 1.24
N THR A 24 -10.67 -3.02 0.91
CA THR A 24 -12.05 -2.72 1.33
C THR A 24 -13.02 -3.72 0.72
N ILE A 25 -12.92 -3.98 -0.59
CA ILE A 25 -13.78 -4.94 -1.30
C ILE A 25 -13.57 -6.36 -0.75
N VAL A 26 -12.31 -6.76 -0.56
CA VAL A 26 -11.96 -8.08 -0.02
C VAL A 26 -12.49 -8.24 1.40
N ASN A 27 -12.32 -7.25 2.28
CA ASN A 27 -12.81 -7.36 3.66
C ASN A 27 -14.34 -7.37 3.75
N LEU A 28 -15.04 -6.63 2.88
CA LEU A 28 -16.50 -6.71 2.78
C LEU A 28 -17.01 -8.11 2.38
N TYR A 29 -16.22 -8.88 1.63
CA TYR A 29 -16.58 -10.24 1.25
C TYR A 29 -16.10 -11.28 2.25
N VAL A 30 -14.85 -11.17 2.71
CA VAL A 30 -14.18 -12.18 3.53
C VAL A 30 -14.69 -12.16 4.98
N LEU A 31 -14.88 -10.99 5.59
CA LEU A 31 -15.31 -10.92 7.00
C LEU A 31 -16.70 -11.54 7.21
N PRO A 32 -17.71 -11.25 6.38
CA PRO A 32 -19.03 -11.86 6.55
C PRO A 32 -19.07 -13.33 6.11
N ASN A 33 -18.48 -13.67 4.96
CA ASN A 33 -18.69 -14.98 4.35
C ASN A 33 -17.73 -16.06 4.87
N ILE A 34 -16.52 -15.69 5.31
CA ILE A 34 -15.52 -16.64 5.80
C ILE A 34 -15.46 -16.63 7.32
N TYR A 35 -15.46 -15.45 7.94
CA TYR A 35 -15.33 -15.30 9.39
C TYR A 35 -16.68 -15.16 10.12
N ASN A 36 -17.82 -15.19 9.40
CA ASN A 36 -19.17 -15.03 9.96
C ASN A 36 -19.33 -13.75 10.80
N VAL A 37 -18.57 -12.70 10.49
CA VAL A 37 -18.68 -11.40 11.18
C VAL A 37 -19.94 -10.70 10.69
N PRO A 38 -20.81 -10.20 11.58
CA PRO A 38 -21.99 -9.43 11.18
C PRO A 38 -21.62 -8.26 10.25
N MET A 39 -22.46 -7.97 9.26
CA MET A 39 -22.19 -6.91 8.28
C MET A 39 -22.01 -5.54 8.95
N GLU A 40 -22.78 -5.24 10.00
CA GLU A 40 -22.63 -3.99 10.77
C GLU A 40 -21.24 -3.86 11.42
N ALA A 41 -20.76 -4.95 12.04
CA ALA A 41 -19.41 -4.98 12.61
C ALA A 41 -18.33 -4.88 11.53
N THR A 42 -18.54 -5.53 10.38
CA THR A 42 -17.64 -5.44 9.22
C THR A 42 -17.50 -4.00 8.75
N ILE A 43 -18.61 -3.29 8.54
CA ILE A 43 -18.61 -1.88 8.12
C ILE A 43 -17.95 -0.99 9.19
N GLY A 44 -18.19 -1.26 10.49
CA GLY A 44 -17.54 -0.55 11.59
C GLY A 44 -16.03 -0.76 11.66
N LEU A 45 -15.53 -1.92 11.23
CA LEU A 45 -14.09 -2.24 11.22
C LEU A 45 -13.37 -1.72 9.96
N LEU A 46 -14.07 -1.49 8.85
CA LEU A 46 -13.47 -1.03 7.59
C LEU A 46 -12.62 0.24 7.71
N PRO A 47 -13.02 1.31 8.44
CA PRO A 47 -12.18 2.48 8.61
C PRO A 47 -10.84 2.16 9.28
N LEU A 48 -10.86 1.33 10.32
CA LEU A 48 -9.66 0.89 11.03
C LEU A 48 -8.75 0.07 10.11
N ILE A 49 -9.33 -0.88 9.38
CA ILE A 49 -8.60 -1.73 8.43
C ILE A 49 -8.03 -0.87 7.29
N GLY A 50 -8.77 0.13 6.82
CA GLY A 50 -8.34 1.07 5.80
C GLY A 50 -7.12 1.89 6.25
N VAL A 51 -7.17 2.46 7.46
CA VAL A 51 -6.03 3.19 8.06
C VAL A 51 -4.82 2.28 8.24
N PHE A 52 -5.02 1.08 8.76
CA PHE A 52 -3.94 0.10 8.93
C PHE A 52 -3.27 -0.24 7.59
N ASN A 53 -4.08 -0.49 6.55
CA ASN A 53 -3.57 -0.79 5.20
C ASN A 53 -2.85 0.41 4.57
N ALA A 54 -3.32 1.63 4.81
CA ALA A 54 -2.66 2.84 4.33
C ALA A 54 -1.28 3.01 4.97
N LEU A 55 -1.19 2.85 6.30
CA LEU A 55 0.07 2.93 7.04
C LEU A 55 1.04 1.82 6.62
N GLN A 56 0.57 0.58 6.56
CA GLN A 56 1.40 -0.56 6.13
C GLN A 56 1.88 -0.37 4.69
N GLY A 57 1.03 0.13 3.80
CA GLY A 57 1.39 0.47 2.42
C GLY A 57 2.46 1.55 2.36
N ALA A 58 2.32 2.62 3.15
CA ALA A 58 3.28 3.71 3.19
C ALA A 58 4.65 3.25 3.69
N ILE A 59 4.66 2.44 4.76
CA ILE A 59 5.89 1.82 5.29
C ILE A 59 6.55 0.95 4.22
N THR A 60 5.78 0.09 3.54
CA THR A 60 6.31 -0.83 2.52
C THR A 60 6.94 -0.06 1.36
N ILE A 61 6.27 0.98 0.86
CA ILE A 61 6.80 1.79 -0.24
C ILE A 61 8.04 2.57 0.22
N GLY A 62 8.02 3.16 1.42
CA GLY A 62 9.15 3.88 1.98
C GLY A 62 10.39 3.01 2.18
N LEU A 63 10.22 1.84 2.80
CA LEU A 63 11.28 0.86 2.99
C LEU A 63 11.79 0.29 1.65
N GLY A 64 10.90 0.03 0.70
CA GLY A 64 11.27 -0.42 -0.64
C GLY A 64 12.11 0.61 -1.38
N TYR A 65 11.79 1.89 -1.25
CA TYR A 65 12.58 2.98 -1.83
C TYR A 65 13.94 3.12 -1.15
N PHE A 66 13.98 3.07 0.19
CA PHE A 66 15.23 3.08 0.95
C PHE A 66 16.14 1.91 0.56
N LEU A 67 15.58 0.72 0.46
CA LEU A 67 16.29 -0.48 0.03
C LEU A 67 16.80 -0.35 -1.40
N TYR A 68 15.98 0.18 -2.31
CA TYR A 68 16.38 0.44 -3.69
C TYR A 68 17.60 1.36 -3.76
N GLU A 69 17.64 2.45 -2.99
CA GLU A 69 18.80 3.33 -2.93
C GLU A 69 20.03 2.67 -2.29
N ALA A 70 19.83 1.90 -1.21
CA ALA A 70 20.91 1.15 -0.55
C ALA A 70 21.54 0.09 -1.47
N VAL A 71 20.71 -0.61 -2.25
CA VAL A 71 21.18 -1.62 -3.22
C VAL A 71 21.86 -0.92 -4.40
N ARG A 72 21.24 0.13 -4.95
CA ARG A 72 21.81 0.89 -6.06
C ARG A 72 23.17 1.51 -5.73
N SER A 73 23.37 1.98 -4.50
CA SER A 73 24.66 2.54 -4.06
C SER A 73 25.76 1.49 -3.86
N ARG A 74 25.39 0.21 -3.72
CA ARG A 74 26.32 -0.91 -3.55
C ARG A 74 26.56 -1.71 -4.83
N LEU A 75 25.70 -1.56 -5.83
CA LEU A 75 25.87 -2.23 -7.12
C LEU A 75 26.92 -1.52 -7.98
N PRO A 76 27.86 -2.26 -8.59
CA PRO A 76 28.85 -1.69 -9.48
C PRO A 76 28.20 -1.19 -10.78
N GLN A 77 28.73 -0.11 -11.35
CA GLN A 77 28.16 0.65 -12.48
C GLN A 77 27.90 -0.15 -13.77
N TRP A 78 28.42 -1.38 -13.88
CA TRP A 78 28.19 -2.27 -15.03
C TRP A 78 26.89 -3.10 -14.92
N ALA A 79 26.21 -3.07 -13.78
CA ALA A 79 24.96 -3.79 -13.53
C ALA A 79 23.69 -2.89 -13.57
N SER A 80 23.82 -1.64 -14.03
CA SER A 80 22.74 -0.65 -14.16
C SER A 80 22.53 -0.23 -15.61
#